data_AF-A0A964ZBX7-F1
#
_entry.id   AF-A0A964ZBX7-F1
#
_cell.length_a   1.000
_cell.length_b   1.000
_cell.length_c   1.000
_cell.angle_alpha   90.00
_cell.angle_beta   90.00
_cell.angle_gamma   90.00
#
_symmetry.space_group_name_H-M   'P 1'
#
loop_
_entity.id
_entity.type
_entity.pdbx_description
1 polymer ?
#
loop_
_entity_poly.entity_id
_entity_poly.type
_entity_poly.pdbx_seq_one_letter_code
_entity_poly.pdbx_strand_id
1 'polypeptide(L)'
;MLIMFQSINRFLTRCPLHLNEMGFARELWGIRYRYLQYREQWDDHCRRARSVILDAVARCTQRRTAVVFGSGWLHDVPIAQLAASFKKVILVDLMHPFSVRWFVTRYRNVETREADVSEVLVNVWNAVEKRETILPVSRPTMFLEDSEVDLVVSLNLLSQLPVMPSWYLNKYAKYPESQVDLFNRQVVEAHLDYLRRLPGVVCLICDIELITRSPTKDEVARRSTLYGASMPWDAVEEWEWALVPREPREPYHGKYLRVIGVPDVNRRGHVPAVMLPLSVR
;
A
#
# COMPACT_ATOMS: atom_id res chain seq x y z
N MET A 1 -13.67 2.35 -28.65
CA MET A 1 -14.40 2.33 -27.35
C MET A 1 -13.45 2.35 -26.14
N LEU A 2 -12.40 1.51 -26.07
CA LEU A 2 -11.45 1.47 -24.94
C LEU A 2 -10.67 2.77 -24.70
N ILE A 3 -10.20 3.43 -25.78
CA ILE A 3 -9.44 4.70 -25.74
C ILE A 3 -10.33 5.83 -25.22
N MET A 4 -11.57 5.93 -25.71
CA MET A 4 -12.54 6.94 -25.27
C MET A 4 -12.87 6.80 -23.78
N PHE A 5 -13.04 5.58 -23.29
CA PHE A 5 -13.29 5.32 -21.87
C PHE A 5 -12.07 5.68 -21.00
N GLN A 6 -10.84 5.45 -21.45
CA GLN A 6 -9.64 5.89 -20.74
C GLN A 6 -9.50 7.41 -20.70
N SER A 7 -9.77 8.10 -21.82
CA SER A 7 -9.73 9.57 -21.87
C SER A 7 -10.78 10.21 -20.95
N ILE A 8 -12.01 9.66 -20.92
CA ILE A 8 -13.06 10.11 -19.99
C ILE A 8 -12.62 9.90 -18.54
N ASN A 9 -12.08 8.72 -18.23
CA ASN A 9 -11.62 8.40 -16.88
C ASN A 9 -10.50 9.35 -16.44
N ARG A 10 -9.55 9.66 -17.32
CA ARG A 10 -8.47 10.61 -17.05
C ARG A 10 -8.95 12.04 -16.86
N PHE A 11 -9.91 12.49 -17.67
CA PHE A 11 -10.48 13.83 -17.56
C PHE A 11 -11.32 14.00 -16.28
N LEU A 12 -12.08 12.98 -15.89
CA LEU A 12 -12.97 13.03 -14.74
C LEU A 12 -12.28 12.69 -13.40
N THR A 13 -11.09 12.10 -13.43
CA THR A 13 -10.29 11.88 -12.22
C THR A 13 -9.66 13.21 -11.82
N ARG A 14 -10.23 13.85 -10.81
CA ARG A 14 -9.68 15.07 -10.22
C ARG A 14 -8.43 14.70 -9.43
N CYS A 15 -7.34 15.44 -9.65
CA CYS A 15 -6.11 15.29 -8.89
C CYS A 15 -5.74 16.68 -8.32
N PRO A 16 -5.67 16.83 -6.98
CA PRO A 16 -5.15 18.04 -6.34
C PRO A 16 -3.77 18.41 -6.90
N LEU A 17 -3.49 19.71 -6.99
CA LEU A 17 -2.25 20.24 -7.60
C LEU A 17 -0.99 19.59 -7.01
N HIS A 18 -0.87 19.57 -5.68
CA HIS A 18 0.29 19.00 -4.99
C HIS A 18 0.52 17.52 -5.32
N LEU A 19 -0.54 16.71 -5.45
CA LEU A 19 -0.42 15.30 -5.84
C LEU A 19 -0.04 15.13 -7.32
N ASN A 20 -0.54 16.03 -8.18
CA ASN A 20 -0.21 16.01 -9.60
C ASN A 20 1.27 16.36 -9.83
N GLU A 21 1.79 17.40 -9.18
CA GLU A 21 3.18 17.82 -9.27
C GLU A 21 4.15 16.77 -8.73
N MET A 22 3.78 16.09 -7.63
CA MET A 22 4.52 14.93 -7.14
C MET A 22 4.44 13.71 -8.07
N GLY A 23 3.55 13.70 -9.07
CA GLY A 23 3.46 12.64 -10.07
C GLY A 23 2.52 11.48 -9.73
N PHE A 24 1.72 11.59 -8.67
CA PHE A 24 0.82 10.49 -8.26
C PHE A 24 -0.21 10.14 -9.34
N ALA A 25 -0.72 11.12 -10.08
CA ALA A 25 -1.63 10.86 -11.18
C ALA A 25 -0.99 9.95 -12.24
N ARG A 26 0.29 10.19 -12.58
CA ARG A 26 1.03 9.36 -13.52
C ARG A 26 1.21 7.94 -12.99
N GLU A 27 1.52 7.80 -11.70
CA GLU A 27 1.71 6.48 -11.07
C GLU A 27 0.41 5.67 -11.03
N LEU A 28 -0.72 6.31 -10.69
CA LEU A 28 -2.05 5.70 -10.73
C LEU A 28 -2.33 5.06 -12.11
N TRP A 29 -2.05 5.77 -13.20
CA TRP A 29 -2.21 5.23 -14.56
C TRP A 29 -1.15 4.18 -14.91
N GLY A 30 0.07 4.32 -14.38
CA GLY A 30 1.15 3.35 -14.51
C GLY A 30 0.76 1.98 -13.95
N ILE A 31 0.15 1.94 -12.76
CA ILE A 31 -0.38 0.71 -12.15
C ILE A 31 -1.43 0.08 -13.07
N ARG A 32 -2.40 0.86 -13.56
CA ARG A 32 -3.42 0.35 -14.48
C ARG A 32 -2.81 -0.24 -15.75
N TYR A 33 -1.83 0.45 -16.34
CA TYR A 33 -1.18 -0.03 -17.55
C TYR A 33 -0.47 -1.37 -17.29
N ARG A 34 0.30 -1.48 -16.20
CA ARG A 34 0.96 -2.73 -15.81
C ARG A 34 -0.05 -3.85 -15.57
N TYR A 35 -1.15 -3.59 -14.85
CA TYR A 35 -2.20 -4.59 -14.65
C TYR A 35 -2.80 -5.07 -15.98
N LEU A 36 -3.13 -4.16 -16.91
CA LEU A 36 -3.69 -4.54 -18.20
C LEU A 36 -2.70 -5.35 -19.06
N GLN A 37 -1.41 -5.06 -18.95
CA GLN A 37 -0.34 -5.77 -19.66
C GLN A 37 -0.05 -7.15 -19.07
N TYR A 38 -0.05 -7.26 -17.73
CA TYR A 38 0.42 -8.44 -17.00
C TYR A 38 -0.68 -9.10 -16.16
N ARG A 39 -1.93 -9.00 -16.62
CA ARG A 39 -3.11 -9.41 -15.86
C ARG A 39 -3.03 -10.85 -15.36
N GLU A 40 -2.63 -11.76 -16.23
CA GLU A 40 -2.51 -13.19 -15.90
C GLU A 40 -1.44 -13.44 -14.84
N GLN A 41 -0.30 -12.74 -14.93
CA GLN A 41 0.79 -12.86 -13.97
C GLN A 41 0.47 -12.21 -12.61
N TRP A 42 -0.43 -11.22 -12.60
CA TRP A 42 -0.90 -10.57 -11.37
C TRP A 42 -2.04 -11.34 -10.69
N ASP A 43 -2.69 -12.28 -11.37
CA ASP A 43 -3.88 -12.96 -10.82
C ASP A 43 -3.58 -13.71 -9.52
N ASP A 44 -2.44 -14.43 -9.45
CA ASP A 44 -2.03 -15.12 -8.23
C ASP A 44 -1.81 -14.14 -7.07
N HIS A 45 -1.13 -13.02 -7.32
CA HIS A 45 -0.94 -11.97 -6.32
C HIS A 45 -2.30 -11.42 -5.84
N CYS A 46 -3.20 -11.06 -6.76
CA CYS A 46 -4.51 -10.54 -6.40
C CYS A 46 -5.35 -11.58 -5.65
N ARG A 47 -5.27 -12.86 -6.00
CA ARG A 47 -5.97 -13.95 -5.32
C ARG A 47 -5.45 -14.12 -3.89
N ARG A 48 -4.14 -14.13 -3.68
CA ARG A 48 -3.51 -14.25 -2.35
C ARG A 48 -3.81 -13.04 -1.47
N ALA A 49 -3.69 -11.82 -2.01
CA ALA A 49 -4.06 -10.60 -1.30
C ALA A 49 -5.52 -10.64 -0.82
N ARG A 50 -6.45 -11.01 -1.71
CA ARG A 50 -7.87 -11.21 -1.32
C ARG A 50 -8.03 -12.28 -0.25
N SER A 51 -7.31 -13.40 -0.33
CA SER A 51 -7.35 -14.48 0.67
C SER A 51 -6.96 -13.97 2.06
N VAL A 52 -5.84 -13.26 2.17
CA VAL A 52 -5.35 -12.67 3.43
C VAL A 52 -6.37 -11.67 4.01
N ILE A 53 -7.03 -10.89 3.15
CA ILE A 53 -8.12 -10.00 3.58
C ILE A 53 -9.30 -10.79 4.12
N LEU A 54 -9.72 -11.86 3.45
CA LEU A 54 -10.84 -12.70 3.90
C LEU A 54 -10.54 -13.42 5.22
N ASP A 55 -9.28 -13.81 5.44
CA ASP A 55 -8.82 -14.33 6.73
C ASP A 55 -8.92 -13.28 7.84
N ALA A 56 -8.62 -12.01 7.54
CA ALA A 56 -8.83 -10.90 8.47
C ALA A 56 -10.32 -10.67 8.76
N VAL A 57 -11.18 -10.72 7.73
CA VAL A 57 -12.63 -10.62 7.86
C VAL A 57 -13.19 -11.71 8.79
N ALA A 58 -12.67 -12.94 8.68
CA ALA A 58 -13.06 -14.05 9.53
C ALA A 58 -12.74 -13.82 11.02
N ARG A 59 -11.73 -12.98 11.32
CA ARG A 59 -11.33 -12.62 12.70
C ARG A 59 -12.17 -11.48 13.29
N CYS A 60 -12.94 -10.77 12.47
CA CYS A 60 -13.77 -9.66 12.92
C CYS A 60 -15.07 -10.15 13.57
N THR A 61 -15.36 -9.69 14.80
CA THR A 61 -16.53 -10.09 15.58
C THR A 61 -17.78 -9.26 15.26
N GLN A 62 -17.69 -7.92 15.32
CA GLN A 62 -18.85 -7.03 15.20
C GLN A 62 -19.18 -6.63 13.75
N ARG A 63 -18.18 -6.53 12.87
CA ARG A 63 -18.29 -6.25 11.43
C ARG A 63 -19.15 -5.01 11.07
N ARG A 64 -18.96 -3.92 11.80
CA ARG A 64 -19.58 -2.61 11.55
C ARG A 64 -18.90 -1.93 10.37
N THR A 65 -17.65 -1.49 10.52
CA THR A 65 -16.92 -0.78 9.46
C THR A 65 -15.62 -1.50 9.10
N ALA A 66 -15.42 -1.71 7.79
CA ALA A 66 -14.14 -2.09 7.21
C ALA A 66 -13.52 -0.91 6.46
N VAL A 67 -12.23 -0.66 6.68
CA VAL A 67 -11.45 0.39 6.00
C VAL A 67 -10.35 -0.27 5.18
N VAL A 68 -10.17 0.14 3.93
CA VAL A 68 -9.11 -0.36 3.06
C VAL A 68 -8.25 0.81 2.59
N PHE A 69 -7.03 0.91 3.13
CA PHE A 69 -6.00 1.84 2.68
C PHE A 69 -5.30 1.31 1.43
N GLY A 70 -5.06 2.18 0.45
CA GLY A 70 -4.44 1.78 -0.83
C GLY A 70 -5.41 1.02 -1.75
N SER A 71 -6.69 1.36 -1.69
CA SER A 71 -7.74 0.64 -2.44
C SER A 71 -7.63 0.78 -3.96
N GLY A 72 -7.03 1.87 -4.46
CA GLY A 72 -6.65 2.09 -5.85
C GLY A 72 -7.67 1.65 -6.90
N TRP A 73 -7.24 0.77 -7.79
CA TRP A 73 -8.06 0.22 -8.88
C TRP A 73 -8.95 -0.97 -8.48
N LEU A 74 -8.95 -1.33 -7.19
CA LEU A 74 -9.69 -2.47 -6.63
C LEU A 74 -9.28 -3.86 -7.17
N HIS A 75 -8.10 -3.98 -7.78
CA HIS A 75 -7.64 -5.25 -8.35
C HIS A 75 -7.55 -6.34 -7.27
N ASP A 76 -7.06 -6.00 -6.09
CA ASP A 76 -6.75 -6.93 -5.00
C ASP A 76 -7.75 -6.80 -3.84
N VAL A 77 -8.82 -6.01 -4.01
CA VAL A 77 -9.87 -5.79 -3.01
C VAL A 77 -11.05 -6.75 -3.23
N PRO A 78 -11.42 -7.61 -2.26
CA PRO A 78 -12.59 -8.49 -2.36
C PRO A 78 -13.88 -7.72 -2.01
N ILE A 79 -14.20 -6.70 -2.80
CA ILE A 79 -15.26 -5.72 -2.50
C ILE A 79 -16.65 -6.35 -2.28
N ALA A 80 -17.01 -7.38 -3.05
CA ALA A 80 -18.30 -8.05 -2.91
C ALA A 80 -18.41 -8.74 -1.54
N GLN A 81 -17.34 -9.40 -1.12
CA GLN A 81 -17.26 -10.09 0.17
C GLN A 81 -17.22 -9.08 1.32
N LEU A 82 -16.49 -7.97 1.18
CA LEU A 82 -16.46 -6.89 2.17
C LEU A 82 -17.84 -6.26 2.33
N ALA A 83 -18.50 -5.92 1.22
CA ALA A 83 -19.84 -5.32 1.22
C ALA A 83 -20.90 -6.26 1.79
N ALA A 84 -20.76 -7.58 1.60
CA ALA A 84 -21.64 -8.57 2.21
C ALA A 84 -21.36 -8.79 3.71
N SER A 85 -20.12 -8.57 4.15
CA SER A 85 -19.67 -8.88 5.52
C SER A 85 -19.80 -7.72 6.49
N PHE A 86 -19.73 -6.47 6.03
CA PHE A 86 -19.71 -5.28 6.89
C PHE A 86 -20.91 -4.37 6.67
N LYS A 87 -21.35 -3.68 7.73
CA LYS A 87 -22.39 -2.64 7.63
C LYS A 87 -21.93 -1.45 6.77
N LYS A 88 -20.63 -1.14 6.79
CA LYS A 88 -20.00 -0.06 6.02
C LYS A 88 -18.60 -0.48 5.55
N VAL A 89 -18.25 -0.11 4.32
CA VAL A 89 -16.89 -0.28 3.77
C VAL A 89 -16.39 1.07 3.27
N ILE A 90 -15.21 1.48 3.73
CA ILE A 90 -14.57 2.74 3.34
C ILE A 90 -13.30 2.40 2.55
N LEU A 91 -13.30 2.76 1.27
CA LEU A 91 -12.16 2.60 0.38
C LEU A 91 -11.34 3.89 0.38
N VAL A 92 -10.15 3.85 0.95
CA VAL A 92 -9.26 5.00 1.08
C VAL A 92 -8.14 4.90 0.06
N ASP A 93 -7.91 5.98 -0.66
CA ASP A 93 -6.78 6.15 -1.56
C ASP A 93 -6.53 7.65 -1.76
N LEU A 94 -5.40 8.05 -2.34
CA LEU A 94 -5.18 9.44 -2.73
C LEU A 94 -6.18 9.87 -3.81
N MET A 95 -6.53 8.97 -4.72
CA MET A 95 -7.46 9.22 -5.82
C MET A 95 -8.22 7.96 -6.21
N HIS A 96 -9.52 8.09 -6.46
CA HIS A 96 -10.31 7.02 -7.08
C HIS A 96 -10.68 7.39 -8.52
N PRO A 97 -10.21 6.62 -9.52
CA PRO A 97 -10.62 6.82 -10.90
C PRO A 97 -12.14 6.82 -11.06
N PHE A 98 -12.68 7.60 -12.00
CA PHE A 98 -14.12 7.64 -12.27
C PHE A 98 -14.73 6.24 -12.46
N SER A 99 -14.04 5.33 -13.15
CA SER A 99 -14.53 3.96 -13.32
C SER A 99 -14.66 3.20 -11.99
N VAL A 100 -13.77 3.45 -11.03
CA VAL A 100 -13.83 2.87 -9.69
C VAL A 100 -15.00 3.49 -8.93
N ARG A 101 -15.12 4.83 -8.94
CA ARG A 101 -16.24 5.55 -8.32
C ARG A 101 -17.59 5.11 -8.86
N TRP A 102 -17.70 4.87 -10.16
CA TRP A 102 -18.92 4.35 -10.77
C TRP A 102 -19.15 2.85 -10.47
N PHE A 103 -18.08 2.07 -10.35
CA PHE A 103 -18.20 0.66 -9.99
C PHE A 103 -18.74 0.47 -8.58
N VAL A 104 -18.26 1.26 -7.60
CA VAL A 104 -18.66 1.14 -6.20
C VAL A 104 -20.12 1.52 -5.93
N THR A 105 -20.77 2.32 -6.80
CA THR A 105 -22.20 2.66 -6.65
C THR A 105 -23.14 1.45 -6.70
N ARG A 106 -22.65 0.30 -7.17
CA ARG A 106 -23.36 -0.99 -7.11
C ARG A 106 -23.59 -1.48 -5.68
N TYR A 107 -22.81 -0.99 -4.71
CA TYR A 107 -22.87 -1.40 -3.32
C TYR A 107 -23.33 -0.23 -2.45
N ARG A 108 -24.49 -0.37 -1.81
CA ARG A 108 -25.12 0.73 -1.04
C ARG A 108 -24.34 1.13 0.22
N ASN A 109 -23.47 0.25 0.70
CA ASN A 109 -22.69 0.39 1.92
C ASN A 109 -21.19 0.59 1.67
N VAL A 110 -20.78 0.86 0.43
CA VAL A 110 -19.38 1.13 0.09
C VAL A 110 -19.22 2.59 -0.30
N GLU A 111 -18.29 3.29 0.35
CA GLU A 111 -17.92 4.66 -0.01
C GLU A 111 -16.43 4.78 -0.30
N THR A 112 -16.08 5.72 -1.18
CA THR A 112 -14.69 6.10 -1.47
C THR A 112 -14.32 7.35 -0.68
N ARG A 113 -13.12 7.37 -0.11
CA ARG A 113 -12.56 8.52 0.60
C ARG A 113 -11.19 8.84 0.01
N GLU A 114 -11.07 10.01 -0.61
CA GLU A 114 -9.81 10.53 -1.11
C GLU A 114 -9.00 11.13 0.05
N ALA A 115 -7.90 10.50 0.45
CA ALA A 115 -7.06 10.97 1.55
C ALA A 115 -5.62 10.42 1.50
N ASP A 116 -4.68 11.21 2.03
CA ASP A 116 -3.31 10.79 2.30
C ASP A 116 -3.24 10.04 3.64
N VAL A 117 -3.04 8.73 3.57
CA VAL A 117 -2.92 7.86 4.75
C VAL A 117 -1.64 8.14 5.55
N SER A 118 -0.61 8.73 4.93
CA SER A 118 0.64 9.10 5.62
C SER A 118 0.57 10.47 6.30
N GLU A 119 -0.45 11.28 5.98
CA GLU A 119 -0.65 12.65 6.47
C GLU A 119 0.59 13.56 6.34
N VAL A 120 1.41 13.36 5.29
CA VAL A 120 2.69 14.07 5.11
C VAL A 120 2.82 14.78 3.76
N LEU A 121 2.07 14.37 2.74
CA LEU A 121 2.33 14.79 1.36
C LEU A 121 2.17 16.30 1.14
N VAL A 122 1.13 16.91 1.71
CA VAL A 122 0.96 18.37 1.58
C VAL A 122 2.09 19.15 2.25
N ASN A 123 2.66 18.61 3.33
CA ASN A 123 3.79 19.22 4.02
C ASN A 123 5.08 19.05 3.22
N VAL A 124 5.28 17.89 2.57
CA VAL A 124 6.40 17.68 1.65
C VAL A 124 6.33 18.66 0.49
N TRP A 125 5.14 18.87 -0.07
CA TRP A 125 4.92 19.84 -1.14
C TRP A 125 5.29 21.26 -0.68
N ASN A 126 4.74 21.68 0.46
CA ASN A 126 5.01 23.00 1.05
C ASN A 126 6.50 23.21 1.37
N ALA A 127 7.20 22.18 1.86
CA ALA A 127 8.62 22.26 2.18
C ALA A 127 9.47 22.59 0.93
N VAL A 128 9.13 22.00 -0.22
CA VAL A 128 9.78 22.33 -1.50
C VAL A 128 9.45 23.76 -1.92
N GLU A 129 8.16 24.14 -1.92
CA GLU A 129 7.71 25.48 -2.37
C GLU A 129 8.33 26.60 -1.53
N LYS A 130 8.42 26.40 -0.22
CA LYS A 130 8.96 27.37 0.74
C LYS A 130 10.47 27.24 0.93
N ARG A 131 11.12 26.26 0.28
CA ARG A 131 12.55 25.96 0.43
C ARG A 131 12.96 25.73 1.89
N GLU A 132 12.14 24.98 2.61
CA GLU A 132 12.43 24.61 4.00
C GLU A 132 13.67 23.72 4.06
N THR A 133 14.45 23.79 5.14
CA THR A 133 15.64 22.96 5.33
C THR A 133 15.35 21.67 6.10
N ILE A 134 14.22 21.63 6.81
CA ILE A 134 13.79 20.51 7.64
C ILE A 134 12.68 19.78 6.90
N LEU A 135 12.83 18.46 6.74
CA LEU A 135 11.80 17.63 6.14
C LEU A 135 10.65 17.39 7.13
N PRO A 136 9.40 17.36 6.65
CA PRO A 136 8.24 17.08 7.50
C PRO A 136 8.27 15.63 8.00
N VAL A 137 7.56 15.39 9.09
CA VAL A 137 7.46 14.09 9.77
C VAL A 137 6.05 13.55 9.56
N SER A 138 5.94 12.31 9.08
CA SER A 138 4.66 11.60 8.99
C SER A 138 4.16 11.22 10.38
N ARG A 139 2.90 11.58 10.69
CA ARG A 139 2.24 11.29 11.96
C ARG A 139 0.75 10.98 11.73
N PRO A 140 0.42 9.88 11.05
CA PRO A 140 -0.95 9.62 10.66
C PRO A 140 -1.85 9.30 11.87
N THR A 141 -3.09 9.80 11.82
CA THR A 141 -4.06 9.74 12.91
C THR A 141 -5.45 9.29 12.49
N MET A 142 -5.74 9.27 11.19
CA MET A 142 -7.02 8.84 10.64
C MET A 142 -7.53 7.54 11.28
N PHE A 143 -8.81 7.49 11.66
CA PHE A 143 -9.45 6.30 12.26
C PHE A 143 -8.87 5.77 13.59
N LEU A 144 -7.86 6.39 14.22
CA LEU A 144 -7.32 5.91 15.50
C LEU A 144 -8.37 5.88 16.61
N GLU A 145 -9.26 6.86 16.63
CA GLU A 145 -10.29 7.03 17.65
C GLU A 145 -11.68 6.56 17.19
N ASP A 146 -11.78 5.94 16.00
CA ASP A 146 -13.05 5.49 15.45
C ASP A 146 -13.42 4.11 16.00
N SER A 147 -14.22 4.10 17.06
CA SER A 147 -14.65 2.87 17.73
C SER A 147 -15.61 2.00 16.91
N GLU A 148 -16.09 2.46 15.74
CA GLU A 148 -16.94 1.70 14.83
C GLU A 148 -16.12 0.93 13.77
N VAL A 149 -14.81 1.14 13.69
CA VAL A 149 -13.91 0.42 12.79
C VAL A 149 -13.54 -0.92 13.41
N ASP A 150 -13.93 -2.00 12.73
CA ASP A 150 -13.68 -3.38 13.14
C ASP A 150 -12.61 -4.07 12.29
N LEU A 151 -12.35 -3.55 11.09
CA LEU A 151 -11.29 -4.02 10.19
C LEU A 151 -10.59 -2.83 9.54
N VAL A 152 -9.26 -2.82 9.57
CA VAL A 152 -8.43 -1.99 8.71
C VAL A 152 -7.54 -2.88 7.84
N VAL A 153 -7.44 -2.59 6.55
CA VAL A 153 -6.53 -3.26 5.62
C VAL A 153 -5.54 -2.24 5.07
N SER A 154 -4.25 -2.45 5.30
CA SER A 154 -3.15 -1.76 4.62
C SER A 154 -2.73 -2.59 3.41
N LEU A 155 -3.22 -2.23 2.22
CA LEU A 155 -3.09 -3.05 1.01
C LEU A 155 -2.00 -2.51 0.07
N ASN A 156 -0.88 -3.23 -0.03
CA ASN A 156 0.19 -3.01 -1.01
C ASN A 156 0.75 -1.57 -1.06
N LEU A 157 0.63 -0.80 0.03
CA LEU A 157 1.01 0.62 0.04
C LEU A 157 2.34 0.93 0.75
N LEU A 158 2.81 0.08 1.67
CA LEU A 158 3.89 0.43 2.60
C LEU A 158 5.16 0.92 1.88
N SER A 159 5.64 0.15 0.90
CA SER A 159 6.80 0.48 0.07
C SER A 159 6.56 1.68 -0.85
N GLN A 160 5.31 2.02 -1.14
CA GLN A 160 4.93 3.08 -2.07
C GLN A 160 4.84 4.45 -1.38
N LEU A 161 4.56 4.50 -0.07
CA LEU A 161 4.41 5.75 0.68
C LEU A 161 5.58 6.72 0.45
N PRO A 162 6.86 6.28 0.44
CA PRO A 162 7.98 7.19 0.24
C PRO A 162 8.30 7.48 -1.22
N VAL A 163 7.84 6.67 -2.19
CA VAL A 163 8.35 6.69 -3.58
C VAL A 163 8.19 8.05 -4.24
N MET A 164 6.95 8.53 -4.32
CA MET A 164 6.64 9.80 -4.99
C MET A 164 7.14 11.04 -4.21
N PRO A 165 6.98 11.15 -2.88
CA PRO A 165 7.56 12.28 -2.15
C PRO A 165 9.09 12.29 -2.22
N SER A 166 9.76 11.14 -2.14
CA SER A 166 11.23 11.05 -2.33
C SER A 166 11.67 11.54 -3.70
N TRP A 167 10.98 11.10 -4.76
CA TRP A 167 11.24 11.59 -6.12
C TRP A 167 11.07 13.11 -6.21
N TYR A 168 10.00 13.65 -5.61
CA TYR A 168 9.72 15.09 -5.62
C TYR A 168 10.80 15.90 -4.90
N LEU A 169 11.19 15.47 -3.70
CA LEU A 169 12.26 16.07 -2.90
C LEU A 169 13.60 16.09 -3.65
N ASN A 170 14.00 14.95 -4.21
CA ASN A 170 15.23 14.81 -4.98
C ASN A 170 15.25 15.68 -6.23
N LYS A 171 14.10 15.79 -6.90
CA LYS A 171 13.99 16.53 -8.16
C LYS A 171 13.99 18.05 -7.95
N TYR A 172 13.24 18.55 -6.98
CA TYR A 172 12.89 19.97 -6.89
C TYR A 172 13.56 20.73 -5.74
N ALA A 173 13.86 20.06 -4.62
CA ALA A 173 14.52 20.72 -3.48
C ALA A 173 16.00 20.33 -3.32
N LYS A 174 16.42 19.18 -3.88
CA LYS A 174 17.81 18.70 -3.84
C LYS A 174 18.39 18.64 -2.42
N TYR A 175 17.65 18.04 -1.50
CA TYR A 175 18.17 17.71 -0.17
C TYR A 175 19.35 16.72 -0.28
N PRO A 176 20.25 16.69 0.72
CA PRO A 176 21.23 15.61 0.84
C PRO A 176 20.54 14.24 0.80
N GLU A 177 21.13 13.28 0.09
CA GLU A 177 20.57 11.93 -0.07
C GLU A 177 20.28 11.28 1.28
N SER A 178 21.20 11.42 2.25
CA SER A 178 21.02 10.90 3.60
C SER A 178 19.80 11.48 4.33
N GLN A 179 19.41 12.72 4.04
CA GLN A 179 18.22 13.34 4.63
C GLN A 179 16.94 12.76 4.02
N VAL A 180 16.95 12.51 2.71
CA VAL A 180 15.83 11.88 2.00
C VAL A 180 15.68 10.42 2.42
N ASP A 181 16.78 9.70 2.64
CA ASP A 181 16.76 8.32 3.16
C ASP A 181 16.17 8.25 4.58
N LEU A 182 16.55 9.18 5.45
CA LEU A 182 15.96 9.29 6.79
C LEU A 182 14.46 9.58 6.73
N PHE A 183 14.02 10.46 5.82
CA PHE A 183 12.60 10.72 5.60
C PHE A 183 11.87 9.47 5.11
N ASN A 184 12.44 8.76 4.13
CA ASN A 184 11.84 7.55 3.58
C ASN A 184 11.62 6.48 4.66
N ARG A 185 12.66 6.25 5.47
CA ARG A 185 12.59 5.35 6.62
C ARG A 185 11.53 5.80 7.62
N GLN A 186 11.50 7.09 7.95
CA GLN A 186 10.56 7.65 8.92
C GLN A 186 9.11 7.46 8.50
N VAL A 187 8.78 7.65 7.21
CA VAL A 187 7.42 7.43 6.68
C VAL A 187 7.00 5.96 6.83
N VAL A 188 7.90 5.01 6.54
CA VAL A 188 7.64 3.58 6.70
C VAL A 188 7.44 3.22 8.18
N GLU A 189 8.34 3.66 9.06
CA GLU A 189 8.24 3.40 10.50
C GLU A 189 6.96 4.00 11.10
N ALA A 190 6.62 5.24 10.74
CA ALA A 190 5.39 5.89 11.19
C ALA A 190 4.13 5.14 10.77
N HIS A 191 4.09 4.59 9.55
CA HIS A 191 2.97 3.78 9.10
C HIS A 191 2.87 2.45 9.85
N LEU A 192 3.99 1.76 10.08
CA LEU A 192 4.01 0.52 10.87
C LEU A 192 3.54 0.76 12.31
N ASP A 193 3.98 1.85 12.95
CA ASP A 193 3.55 2.26 14.29
C ASP A 193 2.08 2.70 14.32
N TYR A 194 1.58 3.28 13.23
CA TYR A 194 0.17 3.62 13.06
C TYR A 194 -0.71 2.39 12.97
N LEU A 195 -0.33 1.38 12.18
CA LEU A 195 -1.10 0.13 12.06
C LEU A 195 -1.28 -0.59 13.41
N ARG A 196 -0.28 -0.57 14.30
CA ARG A 196 -0.40 -1.15 15.66
C ARG A 196 -1.41 -0.44 16.55
N ARG A 197 -1.71 0.82 16.27
CA ARG A 197 -2.58 1.66 17.09
C ARG A 197 -4.02 1.71 16.58
N LEU A 198 -4.26 1.21 15.37
CA LEU A 198 -5.60 1.21 14.78
C LEU A 198 -6.52 0.20 15.48
N PRO A 199 -7.82 0.52 15.60
CA PRO A 199 -8.79 -0.34 16.26
C PRO A 199 -9.12 -1.58 15.42
N GLY A 200 -9.69 -2.59 16.10
CA GLY A 200 -10.16 -3.81 15.46
C GLY A 200 -9.05 -4.72 14.95
N VAL A 201 -9.41 -5.54 13.95
CA VAL A 201 -8.46 -6.38 13.23
C VAL A 201 -7.72 -5.51 12.23
N VAL A 202 -6.38 -5.56 12.24
CA VAL A 202 -5.57 -4.76 11.30
C VAL A 202 -4.77 -5.70 10.41
N CYS A 203 -5.13 -5.75 9.14
CA CYS A 203 -4.50 -6.57 8.12
C CYS A 203 -3.44 -5.78 7.37
N LEU A 204 -2.27 -6.39 7.14
CA LEU A 204 -1.19 -5.83 6.33
C LEU A 204 -0.85 -6.76 5.18
N ILE A 205 -0.82 -6.22 3.97
CA ILE A 205 -0.22 -6.86 2.80
C ILE A 205 0.78 -5.87 2.23
N CYS A 206 2.05 -6.26 2.13
CA CYS A 206 3.09 -5.39 1.58
C CYS A 206 4.25 -6.19 1.01
N ASP A 207 4.94 -5.61 0.04
CA ASP A 207 6.26 -6.08 -0.34
C ASP A 207 7.34 -5.64 0.64
N ILE A 208 8.36 -6.48 0.78
CA ILE A 208 9.52 -6.24 1.66
C ILE A 208 10.84 -6.27 0.91
N GLU A 209 10.87 -6.84 -0.30
CA GLU A 209 12.03 -6.87 -1.17
C GLU A 209 11.64 -6.74 -2.64
N LEU A 210 12.51 -6.05 -3.39
CA LEU A 210 12.52 -6.05 -4.84
C LEU A 210 13.67 -6.93 -5.34
N ILE A 211 13.32 -7.88 -6.20
CA ILE A 211 14.21 -8.82 -6.86
C ILE A 211 14.21 -8.51 -8.36
N THR A 212 15.39 -8.29 -8.92
CA THR A 212 15.62 -8.15 -10.36
C THR A 212 16.19 -9.45 -10.89
N ARG A 213 15.57 -10.03 -11.93
CA ARG A 213 16.05 -11.26 -12.56
C ARG A 213 16.41 -11.06 -14.02
N SER A 214 17.41 -11.80 -14.48
CA SER A 214 17.87 -11.88 -15.87
C SER A 214 16.88 -12.67 -16.77
N PRO A 215 17.13 -12.79 -18.08
CA PRO A 215 16.30 -13.59 -18.98
C PRO A 215 16.31 -15.08 -18.65
N THR A 216 17.44 -15.57 -18.14
CA THR A 216 17.64 -16.94 -17.70
C THR A 216 17.02 -17.22 -16.33
N LYS A 217 16.36 -16.21 -15.74
CA LYS A 217 15.73 -16.19 -14.41
C LYS A 217 16.71 -16.19 -13.25
N ASP A 218 17.98 -15.91 -13.51
CA ASP A 218 18.98 -15.74 -12.46
C ASP A 218 18.74 -14.42 -11.73
N GLU A 219 18.91 -14.42 -10.40
CA GLU A 219 18.82 -13.21 -9.60
C GLU A 219 20.04 -12.31 -9.87
N VAL A 220 19.77 -11.09 -10.32
CA VAL A 220 20.79 -10.08 -10.63
C VAL A 220 20.95 -9.09 -9.47
N ALA A 221 19.85 -8.76 -8.80
CA ALA A 221 19.85 -7.87 -7.66
C ALA A 221 18.69 -8.17 -6.72
N ARG A 222 18.92 -7.91 -5.43
CA ARG A 222 17.89 -7.92 -4.38
C ARG A 222 18.12 -6.74 -3.47
N ARG A 223 17.03 -6.05 -3.12
CA ARG A 223 17.07 -4.93 -2.17
C ARG A 223 15.81 -4.87 -1.34
N SER A 224 15.94 -4.39 -0.10
CA SER A 224 14.79 -4.09 0.75
C SER A 224 13.94 -2.96 0.15
N THR A 225 12.62 -3.06 0.32
CA THR A 225 11.66 -1.97 0.00
C THR A 225 11.16 -1.24 1.24
N LEU A 226 11.77 -1.52 2.40
CA LEU A 226 11.43 -0.92 3.70
C LEU A 226 12.30 0.28 4.07
N TYR A 227 13.19 0.72 3.18
CA TYR A 227 14.03 1.91 3.38
C TYR A 227 14.83 1.87 4.70
N GLY A 228 15.31 0.68 5.09
CA GLY A 228 16.06 0.47 6.33
C GLY A 228 15.21 0.36 7.60
N ALA A 229 13.89 0.43 7.49
CA ALA A 229 12.98 0.08 8.58
C ALA A 229 12.91 -1.44 8.79
N SER A 230 12.63 -1.87 10.01
CA SER A 230 12.43 -3.28 10.35
C SER A 230 10.96 -3.66 10.22
N MET A 231 10.67 -4.80 9.58
CA MET A 231 9.34 -5.40 9.61
C MET A 231 9.10 -6.00 11.00
N PRO A 232 8.08 -5.55 11.76
CA PRO A 232 7.93 -5.98 13.15
C PRO A 232 7.04 -7.22 13.33
N TRP A 233 6.47 -7.75 12.25
CA TRP A 233 5.60 -8.92 12.28
C TRP A 233 6.14 -10.01 11.38
N ASP A 234 5.95 -11.25 11.83
CA ASP A 234 6.21 -12.41 10.99
C ASP A 234 5.14 -12.53 9.91
N ALA A 235 5.57 -12.91 8.72
CA ALA A 235 4.67 -13.23 7.62
C ALA A 235 3.84 -14.47 7.97
N VAL A 236 2.51 -14.39 7.80
CA VAL A 236 1.65 -15.59 7.85
C VAL A 236 1.59 -16.23 6.46
N GLU A 237 1.52 -15.40 5.42
CA GLU A 237 1.74 -15.81 4.05
C GLU A 237 2.89 -15.02 3.44
N GLU A 238 3.65 -15.68 2.57
CA GLU A 238 4.69 -15.05 1.75
C GLU A 238 4.58 -15.59 0.32
N TRP A 239 4.68 -14.70 -0.67
CA TRP A 239 4.70 -15.07 -2.08
C TRP A 239 5.51 -14.08 -2.91
N GLU A 240 5.82 -14.49 -4.13
CA GLU A 240 6.46 -13.61 -5.10
C GLU A 240 5.41 -13.05 -6.08
N TRP A 241 5.45 -11.75 -6.29
CA TRP A 241 4.65 -11.06 -7.27
C TRP A 241 5.51 -10.58 -8.44
N ALA A 242 5.21 -11.08 -9.64
CA ALA A 242 5.81 -10.61 -10.89
C ALA A 242 5.29 -9.21 -11.27
N LEU A 243 5.77 -8.17 -10.59
CA LEU A 243 5.37 -6.78 -10.78
C LEU A 243 5.51 -6.33 -12.24
N VAL A 244 6.67 -6.59 -12.84
CA VAL A 244 6.96 -6.38 -14.26
C VAL A 244 7.81 -7.57 -14.72
N PRO A 245 7.22 -8.66 -15.24
CA PRO A 245 7.96 -9.87 -15.60
C PRO A 245 8.98 -9.66 -16.72
N ARG A 246 8.85 -8.57 -17.49
CA ARG A 246 9.81 -8.13 -18.51
C ARG A 246 9.79 -6.61 -18.63
N GLU A 247 10.92 -5.95 -18.44
CA GLU A 247 11.01 -4.50 -18.52
C GLU A 247 10.93 -4.00 -19.98
N PRO A 248 10.11 -2.97 -20.28
CA PRO A 248 10.01 -2.45 -21.65
C PRO A 248 11.31 -1.84 -22.20
N ARG A 249 12.16 -1.28 -21.33
CA ARG A 249 13.44 -0.64 -21.70
C ARG A 249 14.64 -1.56 -21.59
N GLU A 250 14.51 -2.60 -20.78
CA GLU A 250 15.49 -3.66 -20.61
C GLU A 250 14.76 -4.98 -20.81
N PRO A 251 14.50 -5.39 -22.07
CA PRO A 251 13.69 -6.57 -22.38
C PRO A 251 14.19 -7.88 -21.76
N TYR A 252 15.31 -7.82 -21.05
CA TYR A 252 16.06 -8.90 -20.45
C TYR A 252 15.97 -8.93 -18.92
N HIS A 253 15.45 -7.88 -18.26
CA HIS A 253 15.27 -7.88 -16.80
C HIS A 253 13.79 -7.91 -16.42
N GLY A 254 13.45 -8.68 -15.38
CA GLY A 254 12.13 -8.70 -14.76
C GLY A 254 12.21 -8.24 -13.31
N LYS A 255 11.18 -7.52 -12.85
CA LYS A 255 11.02 -7.06 -11.47
C LYS A 255 9.97 -7.89 -10.75
N TYR A 256 10.39 -8.46 -9.63
CA TYR A 256 9.58 -9.31 -8.77
C TYR A 256 9.62 -8.76 -7.35
N LEU A 257 8.48 -8.76 -6.68
CA LEU A 257 8.37 -8.32 -5.29
C LEU A 257 8.15 -9.53 -4.39
N ARG A 258 8.92 -9.64 -3.31
CA ARG A 258 8.59 -10.56 -2.22
C ARG A 258 7.55 -9.90 -1.34
N VAL A 259 6.34 -10.46 -1.33
CA VAL A 259 5.15 -9.93 -0.65
C VAL A 259 4.83 -10.79 0.55
N ILE A 260 4.49 -10.15 1.66
CA ILE A 260 3.99 -10.80 2.86
C ILE A 260 2.54 -10.40 3.12
N GLY A 261 1.79 -11.32 3.72
CA GLY A 261 0.45 -11.12 4.24
C GLY A 261 0.39 -11.41 5.73
N VAL A 262 -0.16 -10.46 6.49
CA VAL A 262 -0.40 -10.58 7.93
C VAL A 262 -1.88 -10.24 8.18
N PRO A 263 -2.76 -11.25 8.33
CA PRO A 263 -4.21 -11.01 8.47
C PRO A 263 -4.61 -10.22 9.73
N ASP A 264 -3.73 -10.17 10.74
CA ASP A 264 -3.95 -9.40 11.96
C ASP A 264 -2.61 -9.07 12.64
N VAL A 265 -2.17 -7.82 12.55
CA VAL A 265 -0.91 -7.34 13.14
C VAL A 265 -0.99 -7.13 14.65
N ASN A 266 -2.21 -7.08 15.21
CA ASN A 266 -2.43 -6.91 16.65
C ASN A 266 -2.45 -8.26 17.38
N ARG A 267 -2.60 -9.36 16.62
CA ARG A 267 -2.50 -10.71 17.18
C ARG A 267 -1.04 -11.11 17.25
N ARG A 268 -0.53 -11.30 18.46
CA ARG A 268 0.81 -11.89 18.65
C ARG A 268 0.86 -13.26 17.96
N GLY A 269 1.84 -13.45 17.07
CA GLY A 269 2.18 -14.76 16.54
C GLY A 269 2.39 -15.75 17.68
N HIS A 270 2.12 -17.02 17.42
CA HIS A 270 2.45 -18.10 18.34
C HIS A 270 3.98 -18.04 18.58
N VAL A 271 4.39 -17.53 19.73
CA VAL A 271 5.78 -17.64 20.18
C VAL A 271 6.00 -19.14 20.37
N PRO A 272 6.90 -19.82 19.62
CA PRO A 272 7.33 -21.14 20.02
C PRO A 272 7.91 -20.96 21.41
N ALA A 273 7.39 -21.68 22.41
CA ALA A 273 7.88 -21.62 23.76
C ALA A 273 9.40 -21.83 23.75
N VAL A 274 10.17 -20.74 23.87
CA VAL A 274 11.59 -20.83 24.13
C VAL A 274 11.67 -21.40 25.53
N MET A 275 12.09 -22.65 25.59
CA MET A 275 12.38 -23.40 26.79
C MET A 275 13.32 -22.54 27.65
N LEU A 276 12.79 -21.95 28.71
CA LEU A 276 13.60 -21.31 29.74
C LEU A 276 14.57 -22.37 30.26
N PRO A 277 15.87 -22.08 30.37
CA PRO A 277 16.81 -23.03 30.94
C PRO A 277 16.38 -23.28 32.39
N LEU A 278 16.18 -24.56 32.70
CA LEU A 278 16.02 -25.06 34.06
C LEU A 278 17.15 -24.47 34.90
N SER A 279 16.78 -23.74 35.94
CA SER A 279 17.69 -23.32 36.99
C SER A 279 18.37 -24.55 37.57
N VAL A 280 19.68 -24.62 37.39
CA VAL A 280 20.54 -25.55 38.11
C VAL A 280 20.70 -24.99 39.52
N ARG A 281 20.45 -25.86 40.51
CA ARG A 281 20.69 -25.62 41.93
C ARG A 281 22.18 -25.40 42.23
#